data_AF-A0A645HHR0-F1
#
_entry.id   AF-A0A645HHR0-F1
#
_cell.length_a   1.000
_cell.length_b   1.000
_cell.length_c   1.000
_cell.angle_alpha   90.00
_cell.angle_beta   90.00
_cell.angle_gamma   90.00
#
_symmetry.space_group_name_H-M   'P 1'
#
loop_
_entity.id
_entity.type
_entity.pdbx_description
1 polymer ?
#
loop_
_entity_poly.entity_id
_entity_poly.type
_entity_poly.pdbx_seq_one_letter_code
_entity_poly.pdbx_strand_id
1 'polypeptide(L)'
;MSILIGCSFAFLIISPISTVAIGMAIQLDGVSAGAAAMGVAATTFVLVVNSWKVNKSGVTIAIALGAMKMMMPNLFRKPVILIPCLVSAVITAIPVALFSISGTPASAGFGVVGLVGPLASLDAGLNGFLVVLCWLIIPVFAALITQFLCEKVFKLYDREEVFKFLG
;
A
#
# COMPACT_ATOMS: atom_id res chain seq x y z
N MET A 1 -13.77 10.74 1.69
CA MET A 1 -12.60 11.19 0.90
C MET A 1 -11.38 10.30 1.10
N SER A 2 -11.10 9.79 2.32
CA SER A 2 -9.94 8.93 2.59
C SER A 2 -9.82 7.70 1.69
N ILE A 3 -10.95 7.05 1.35
CA ILE A 3 -10.96 5.90 0.43
C ILE A 3 -10.44 6.28 -0.96
N LEU A 4 -10.93 7.39 -1.52
CA LEU A 4 -10.52 7.86 -2.85
C LEU A 4 -9.04 8.24 -2.87
N ILE A 5 -8.57 8.97 -1.84
CA ILE A 5 -7.16 9.36 -1.73
C ILE A 5 -6.27 8.12 -1.59
N GLY A 6 -6.63 7.19 -0.70
CA GLY A 6 -5.90 5.93 -0.52
C GLY A 6 -5.85 5.09 -1.80
N CYS A 7 -6.96 4.95 -2.51
CA CYS A 7 -7.02 4.24 -3.79
C CYS A 7 -6.16 4.91 -4.87
N SER A 8 -6.20 6.24 -4.97
CA SER A 8 -5.36 6.98 -5.91
C SER A 8 -3.88 6.74 -5.63
N PHE A 9 -3.44 6.85 -4.37
CA PHE A 9 -2.04 6.61 -4.02
C PHE A 9 -1.61 5.14 -4.14
N ALA A 10 -2.53 4.20 -3.93
CA ALA A 10 -2.34 2.77 -4.19
C ALA A 10 -2.11 2.48 -5.68
N PHE A 11 -2.82 3.16 -6.58
CA PHE A 11 -2.56 3.08 -8.02
C PHE A 11 -1.22 3.73 -8.38
N LEU A 12 -0.98 4.94 -7.85
CA LEU A 12 0.20 5.74 -8.20
C LEU A 12 1.51 5.07 -7.79
N ILE A 13 1.58 4.34 -6.67
CA ILE A 13 2.85 3.76 -6.18
C ILE A 13 3.41 2.66 -7.10
N ILE A 14 2.55 1.92 -7.81
CA ILE A 14 2.96 0.88 -8.77
C ILE A 14 3.19 1.48 -10.17
N SER A 15 2.69 2.70 -10.41
CA SER A 15 2.88 3.44 -11.65
C SER A 15 4.29 4.08 -11.74
N PRO A 16 4.70 4.63 -12.90
CA PRO A 16 6.01 5.32 -13.02
C PRO A 16 6.09 6.63 -12.20
N ILE A 17 5.02 7.02 -11.54
CA ILE A 17 4.88 8.30 -10.86
C ILE A 17 5.50 8.23 -9.44
N SER A 18 6.05 9.34 -8.96
CA SER A 18 6.50 9.46 -7.57
C SER A 18 5.37 9.93 -6.67
N THR A 19 4.84 9.03 -5.83
CA THR A 19 3.81 9.34 -4.83
C THR A 19 4.27 10.39 -3.82
N VAL A 20 5.54 10.31 -3.40
CA VAL A 20 6.14 11.29 -2.47
C VAL A 20 6.19 12.68 -3.11
N ALA A 21 6.62 12.76 -4.38
CA ALA A 21 6.66 14.03 -5.09
C ALA A 21 5.26 14.63 -5.27
N ILE A 22 4.24 13.81 -5.56
CA ILE A 22 2.84 14.28 -5.63
C ILE A 22 2.37 14.78 -4.29
N GLY A 23 2.58 14.03 -3.21
CA GLY A 23 2.19 14.43 -1.84
C GLY A 23 2.78 15.78 -1.45
N MET A 24 4.06 16.01 -1.78
CA MET A 24 4.73 17.29 -1.56
C MET A 24 4.21 18.40 -2.50
N ALA A 25 3.98 18.11 -3.78
CA ALA A 25 3.56 19.11 -4.76
C ALA A 25 2.17 19.68 -4.45
N ILE A 26 1.24 18.84 -4.00
CA ILE A 26 -0.13 19.25 -3.65
C ILE A 26 -0.28 19.62 -2.18
N GLN A 27 0.83 19.60 -1.41
CA GLN A 27 0.86 19.88 0.03
C GLN A 27 -0.20 19.07 0.79
N LEU A 28 -0.22 17.76 0.53
CA LEU A 28 -1.18 16.85 1.15
C LEU A 28 -0.86 16.73 2.64
N ASP A 29 -1.73 17.20 3.52
CA ASP A 29 -1.46 17.30 4.96
C ASP A 29 -2.56 16.69 5.84
N GLY A 30 -2.21 16.40 7.09
CA GLY A 30 -3.13 15.87 8.10
C GLY A 30 -3.72 14.52 7.70
N VAL A 31 -5.03 14.36 7.87
CA VAL A 31 -5.75 13.09 7.59
C VAL A 31 -5.68 12.70 6.11
N SER A 32 -5.56 13.67 5.20
CA SER A 32 -5.41 13.39 3.78
C SER A 32 -4.06 12.75 3.44
N ALA A 33 -2.98 13.20 4.10
CA ALA A 33 -1.66 12.61 4.01
C ALA A 33 -1.63 11.20 4.61
N GLY A 34 -2.28 11.01 5.77
CA GLY A 34 -2.43 9.70 6.39
C GLY A 34 -3.20 8.71 5.49
N ALA A 35 -4.26 9.17 4.82
CA ALA A 35 -5.02 8.36 3.87
C ALA A 35 -4.18 7.90 2.68
N ALA A 36 -3.41 8.82 2.08
CA ALA A 36 -2.50 8.53 0.98
C ALA A 36 -1.44 7.50 1.39
N ALA A 37 -0.78 7.72 2.53
CA ALA A 37 0.26 6.86 3.03
C ALA A 37 -0.28 5.45 3.39
N MET A 38 -1.49 5.37 3.94
CA MET A 38 -2.15 4.08 4.20
C MET A 38 -2.48 3.31 2.92
N GLY A 39 -2.87 4.00 1.83
CA GLY A 39 -3.05 3.38 0.52
C GLY A 39 -1.75 2.82 -0.05
N VAL A 40 -0.64 3.55 0.10
CA VAL A 40 0.71 3.07 -0.25
C VAL A 40 1.08 1.84 0.58
N ALA A 41 0.87 1.89 1.90
CA ALA A 41 1.15 0.78 2.81
C ALA A 41 0.37 -0.48 2.46
N ALA A 42 -0.95 -0.35 2.24
CA ALA A 42 -1.81 -1.46 1.85
C ALA A 42 -1.32 -2.14 0.56
N THR A 43 -0.85 -1.34 -0.39
CA THR A 43 -0.29 -1.80 -1.65
C THR A 43 1.04 -2.51 -1.45
N THR A 44 1.92 -1.97 -0.60
CA THR A 44 3.18 -2.63 -0.23
C THR A 44 2.92 -4.05 0.27
N PHE A 45 2.00 -4.22 1.24
CA PHE A 45 1.72 -5.53 1.81
C PHE A 45 1.08 -6.49 0.81
N VAL A 46 0.17 -6.02 -0.05
CA VAL A 46 -0.39 -6.86 -1.13
C VAL A 46 0.71 -7.38 -2.06
N LEU A 47 1.62 -6.51 -2.49
CA LEU A 47 2.73 -6.91 -3.36
C LEU A 47 3.67 -7.89 -2.65
N VAL A 48 4.02 -7.65 -1.38
CA VAL A 48 4.89 -8.54 -0.59
C VAL A 48 4.25 -9.92 -0.42
N VAL A 49 2.98 -9.96 0.00
CA VAL A 49 2.23 -11.20 0.25
C VAL A 49 2.05 -12.05 -1.01
N ASN A 50 1.86 -11.42 -2.17
CA ASN A 50 1.78 -12.12 -3.45
C ASN A 50 3.16 -12.49 -4.01
N SER A 51 4.20 -11.69 -3.73
CA SER A 51 5.59 -11.94 -4.17
C SER A 51 6.27 -13.06 -3.39
N TRP A 52 5.93 -13.27 -2.11
CA TRP A 52 6.67 -14.16 -1.20
C TRP A 52 6.92 -15.58 -1.73
N LYS A 53 5.94 -16.19 -2.39
CA LYS A 53 6.04 -17.56 -2.91
C LYS A 53 6.40 -17.64 -4.39
N VAL A 54 6.32 -16.53 -5.12
CA VAL A 54 6.46 -16.50 -6.59
C VAL A 54 7.85 -15.99 -7.00
N ASN A 55 8.41 -15.07 -6.23
CA ASN A 55 9.68 -14.41 -6.54
C ASN A 55 10.80 -14.82 -5.61
N LYS A 56 12.03 -14.55 -6.04
CA LYS A 56 13.22 -14.64 -5.19
C LYS A 56 13.04 -13.74 -3.96
N SER A 57 13.54 -14.20 -2.81
CA SER A 57 13.47 -13.46 -1.54
C SER A 57 13.99 -12.02 -1.64
N GLY A 58 15.04 -11.79 -2.44
CA GLY A 58 15.59 -10.45 -2.69
C GLY A 58 14.59 -9.46 -3.29
N VAL A 59 13.73 -9.91 -4.22
CA VAL A 59 12.69 -9.06 -4.82
C VAL A 59 11.63 -8.70 -3.78
N THR A 60 11.16 -9.69 -3.02
CA THR A 60 10.15 -9.49 -1.97
C THR A 60 10.65 -8.53 -0.88
N ILE A 61 11.92 -8.64 -0.48
CA ILE A 61 12.56 -7.73 0.48
C ILE A 61 12.66 -6.32 -0.10
N ALA A 62 13.10 -6.19 -1.34
CA ALA A 62 13.20 -4.89 -2.00
C ALA A 62 11.82 -4.20 -2.10
N ILE A 63 10.75 -4.92 -2.41
CA ILE A 63 9.37 -4.38 -2.39
C ILE A 63 9.00 -3.91 -0.98
N ALA A 64 9.26 -4.71 0.05
CA ALA A 64 8.98 -4.35 1.44
C ALA A 64 9.74 -3.08 1.87
N LEU A 65 10.94 -2.87 1.33
CA LEU A 65 11.76 -1.68 1.55
C LEU A 65 11.46 -0.52 0.59
N GLY A 66 10.38 -0.60 -0.20
CA GLY A 66 9.88 0.51 -1.01
C GLY A 66 10.10 0.42 -2.51
N ALA A 67 10.73 -0.64 -3.00
CA ALA A 67 10.91 -0.87 -4.44
C ALA A 67 9.64 -1.44 -5.11
N MET A 68 8.46 -0.99 -4.71
CA MET A 68 7.16 -1.41 -5.30
C MET A 68 7.07 -1.08 -6.79
N LYS A 69 7.77 -0.03 -7.24
CA LYS A 69 7.90 0.34 -8.66
C LYS A 69 8.50 -0.76 -9.53
N MET A 70 9.22 -1.73 -8.95
CA MET A 70 9.70 -2.91 -9.68
C MET A 70 8.56 -3.75 -10.26
N MET A 71 7.35 -3.65 -9.70
CA MET A 71 6.14 -4.31 -10.21
C MET A 71 5.41 -3.50 -11.29
N MET A 72 5.98 -2.37 -11.74
CA MET A 72 5.42 -1.57 -12.83
C MET A 72 5.22 -2.37 -14.13
N PRO A 73 6.18 -3.20 -14.60
CA PRO A 73 5.96 -4.01 -15.80
C PRO A 73 4.78 -4.97 -15.65
N ASN A 74 4.59 -5.54 -14.46
CA ASN A 74 3.48 -6.43 -14.13
C ASN A 74 2.14 -5.69 -14.21
N LEU A 75 2.07 -4.45 -13.73
CA LEU A 75 0.88 -3.60 -13.83
C LEU A 75 0.45 -3.38 -15.29
N PHE A 76 1.39 -3.00 -16.17
CA PHE A 76 1.06 -2.73 -17.57
C PHE A 76 0.76 -4.00 -18.37
N ARG A 77 1.36 -5.14 -18.01
CA ARG A 77 1.07 -6.43 -18.66
C ARG A 77 -0.26 -7.02 -18.19
N LYS A 78 -0.56 -6.92 -16.91
CA LYS A 78 -1.72 -7.52 -16.24
C LYS A 78 -2.31 -6.50 -15.25
N PRO A 79 -3.22 -5.61 -15.69
CA PRO A 79 -3.79 -4.56 -14.84
C PRO A 79 -4.63 -5.12 -13.68
N VAL A 80 -4.97 -6.41 -13.72
CA VAL A 80 -5.65 -7.13 -12.62
C VAL A 80 -4.87 -7.06 -11.29
N ILE A 81 -3.57 -6.78 -11.30
CA ILE A 81 -2.76 -6.54 -10.08
C ILE A 81 -3.33 -5.40 -9.21
N LEU A 82 -4.03 -4.45 -9.82
CA LEU A 82 -4.65 -3.32 -9.10
C LEU A 82 -5.82 -3.75 -8.23
N ILE A 83 -6.56 -4.79 -8.61
CA ILE A 83 -7.78 -5.19 -7.89
C ILE A 83 -7.46 -5.50 -6.42
N PRO A 84 -6.53 -6.41 -6.08
CA PRO A 84 -6.22 -6.69 -4.68
C PRO A 84 -5.62 -5.47 -3.96
N CYS A 85 -4.90 -4.58 -4.67
CA CYS A 85 -4.32 -3.36 -4.09
C CYS A 85 -5.39 -2.31 -3.76
N LEU A 86 -6.36 -2.11 -4.65
CA LEU A 86 -7.45 -1.16 -4.43
C LEU A 86 -8.40 -1.66 -3.34
N VAL A 87 -8.74 -2.95 -3.33
CA VAL A 87 -9.57 -3.52 -2.28
C VAL A 87 -8.89 -3.44 -0.92
N SER A 88 -7.57 -3.70 -0.84
CA SER A 88 -6.84 -3.54 0.43
C SER A 88 -6.79 -2.06 0.84
N ALA A 89 -6.58 -1.13 -0.10
CA ALA A 89 -6.59 0.31 0.16
C ALA A 89 -7.95 0.80 0.70
N VAL A 90 -9.06 0.28 0.19
CA VAL A 90 -10.42 0.57 0.70
C VAL A 90 -10.54 0.11 2.16
N ILE A 91 -10.10 -1.11 2.47
CA ILE A 91 -10.18 -1.67 3.83
C ILE A 91 -9.31 -0.83 4.80
N THR A 92 -8.09 -0.48 4.39
CA THR A 92 -7.16 0.29 5.23
C THR A 92 -7.52 1.78 5.33
N ALA A 93 -8.37 2.31 4.47
CA ALA A 93 -8.85 3.68 4.56
C ALA A 93 -9.94 3.88 5.64
N ILE A 94 -10.59 2.80 6.09
CA ILE A 94 -11.57 2.83 7.19
C ILE A 94 -10.93 3.28 8.51
N PRO A 95 -9.85 2.65 9.01
CA PRO A 95 -9.21 3.10 10.26
C PRO A 95 -8.63 4.52 10.16
N VAL A 96 -8.25 4.98 8.96
CA VAL A 96 -7.83 6.39 8.76
C VAL A 96 -8.95 7.36 9.11
N ALA A 97 -10.16 7.08 8.63
CA ALA A 97 -11.32 7.93 8.90
C ALA A 97 -11.80 7.83 10.36
N LEU A 98 -11.67 6.65 10.99
CA LEU A 98 -12.13 6.42 12.37
C LEU A 98 -11.17 6.97 13.42
N PHE A 99 -9.86 6.82 13.22
CA PHE A 99 -8.82 7.21 14.18
C PHE A 99 -8.11 8.52 13.80
N SER A 100 -8.59 9.21 12.77
CA SER A 100 -8.00 10.46 12.27
C SER A 100 -6.49 10.35 12.02
N ILE A 101 -6.07 9.22 11.42
CA ILE A 101 -4.66 8.94 11.15
C ILE A 101 -4.13 10.06 10.25
N SER A 102 -3.17 10.80 10.78
CA SER A 102 -2.62 11.99 10.14
C SER A 102 -1.16 11.77 9.76
N GLY A 103 -0.70 12.58 8.80
CA GLY A 103 0.68 12.59 8.34
C GLY A 103 1.04 13.96 7.77
N THR A 104 2.19 14.05 7.12
CA THR A 104 2.73 15.27 6.51
C THR A 104 2.85 15.09 5.00
N PRO A 105 3.05 16.17 4.22
CA PRO A 105 3.30 16.06 2.78
C PRO A 105 4.46 15.12 2.42
N ALA A 106 5.47 15.05 3.29
CA ALA A 106 6.59 14.13 3.13
C ALA A 106 6.18 12.67 3.36
N SER A 107 5.33 12.36 4.34
CA SER A 107 4.96 10.97 4.66
C SER A 107 3.88 10.38 3.76
N ALA A 108 3.07 11.22 3.09
CA ALA A 108 1.96 10.84 2.22
C ALA A 108 2.32 9.78 1.17
N GLY A 109 3.56 9.79 0.64
CA GLY A 109 3.99 8.89 -0.42
C GLY A 109 4.77 7.65 0.00
N PHE A 110 5.18 7.52 1.27
CA PHE A 110 6.05 6.44 1.74
C PHE A 110 5.31 5.24 2.33
N GLY A 111 4.10 5.44 2.86
CA GLY A 111 3.39 4.39 3.58
C GLY A 111 4.22 3.81 4.74
N VAL A 112 4.40 2.49 4.79
CA VAL A 112 5.22 1.81 5.82
C VAL A 112 6.72 1.80 5.51
N VAL A 113 7.12 2.22 4.31
CA VAL A 113 8.53 2.20 3.90
C VAL A 113 9.35 3.10 4.79
N GLY A 114 10.46 2.59 5.31
CA GLY A 114 11.33 3.32 6.24
C GLY A 114 10.62 3.76 7.53
N LEU A 115 9.45 3.19 7.84
CA LEU A 115 8.59 3.59 8.95
C LEU A 115 8.13 5.06 8.93
N VAL A 116 8.24 5.74 7.77
CA VAL A 116 7.95 7.17 7.65
C VAL A 116 6.48 7.49 7.97
N GLY A 117 5.53 6.70 7.45
CA GLY A 117 4.10 6.86 7.74
C GLY A 117 3.76 6.60 9.23
N PRO A 118 4.11 5.42 9.78
CA PRO A 118 3.90 5.11 11.20
C PRO A 118 4.48 6.15 12.16
N LEU A 119 5.71 6.61 11.92
CA LEU A 119 6.37 7.63 12.74
C LEU A 119 5.67 8.99 12.61
N ALA A 120 5.29 9.41 11.39
CA ALA A 120 4.54 10.65 11.21
C ALA A 120 3.17 10.62 11.92
N SER A 121 2.50 9.47 11.97
CA SER A 121 1.24 9.32 12.71
C SER A 121 1.45 9.29 14.23
N LEU A 122 2.55 8.72 14.71
CA LEU A 122 2.95 8.80 16.12
C LEU A 122 3.18 10.24 16.55
N ASP A 123 3.95 10.99 15.75
CA ASP A 123 4.23 12.41 16.01
C ASP A 123 2.96 13.27 15.95
N ALA A 124 1.99 12.89 15.11
CA ALA A 124 0.67 13.52 15.06
C ALA A 124 -0.27 13.14 16.23
N GLY A 125 0.20 12.33 17.19
CA GLY A 125 -0.54 12.01 18.42
C GLY A 125 -1.32 10.69 18.39
N LEU A 126 -1.12 9.82 17.39
CA LEU A 126 -1.74 8.50 17.37
C LEU A 126 -1.09 7.59 18.43
N ASN A 127 -1.91 6.89 19.21
CA ASN A 127 -1.42 5.96 20.23
C ASN A 127 -0.53 4.85 19.60
N GLY A 128 0.62 4.53 20.21
CA GLY A 128 1.53 3.50 19.71
C GLY A 128 0.87 2.12 19.48
N PHE A 129 -0.11 1.74 20.30
CA PHE A 129 -0.89 0.53 20.04
C PHE A 129 -1.72 0.63 18.74
N LEU A 130 -2.38 1.77 18.52
CA LEU A 130 -3.15 2.02 17.30
C LEU A 130 -2.25 2.13 16.07
N VAL A 131 -1.01 2.59 16.23
CA VAL A 131 -0.04 2.64 15.13
C VAL A 131 0.29 1.23 14.66
N VAL A 132 0.64 0.32 15.56
CA VAL A 132 0.91 -1.08 15.20
C VAL A 132 -0.33 -1.73 14.60
N LEU A 133 -1.50 -1.49 15.19
CA LEU A 133 -2.76 -2.04 14.68
C LEU A 133 -3.07 -1.55 13.25
N CYS A 134 -3.02 -0.24 13.02
CA CYS A 134 -3.44 0.37 11.77
C CYS A 134 -2.40 0.24 10.66
N TRP A 135 -1.12 0.33 10.97
CA TRP A 135 -0.06 0.33 9.95
C TRP A 135 0.50 -1.06 9.64
N LEU A 136 0.35 -2.03 10.56
CA LEU A 136 0.89 -3.39 10.37
C LEU A 136 -0.21 -4.44 10.33
N ILE A 137 -1.03 -4.55 11.39
CA ILE A 137 -1.98 -5.67 11.53
C ILE A 137 -3.08 -5.59 10.46
N ILE A 138 -3.76 -4.45 10.33
CA ILE A 138 -4.86 -4.28 9.39
C ILE A 138 -4.39 -4.44 7.93
N PRO A 139 -3.29 -3.80 7.48
CA PRO A 139 -2.84 -3.93 6.09
C PRO A 139 -2.37 -5.34 5.72
N VAL A 140 -1.68 -6.05 6.63
CA VAL A 140 -1.27 -7.44 6.43
C VAL A 140 -2.50 -8.35 6.34
N PHE A 141 -3.47 -8.17 7.25
CA PHE A 141 -4.71 -8.95 7.22
C PHE A 141 -5.53 -8.68 5.95
N ALA A 142 -5.64 -7.40 5.56
CA ALA A 142 -6.29 -7.01 4.31
C ALA A 142 -5.58 -7.65 3.10
N ALA A 143 -4.25 -7.64 3.05
CA ALA A 143 -3.48 -8.24 1.97
C ALA A 143 -3.68 -9.77 1.86
N LEU A 144 -3.75 -10.48 3.00
CA LEU A 144 -4.00 -11.92 3.03
C LEU A 144 -5.44 -12.25 2.59
N ILE A 145 -6.42 -11.47 3.05
CA ILE A 145 -7.83 -11.63 2.66
C ILE A 145 -8.00 -11.36 1.16
N THR A 146 -7.47 -10.25 0.65
CA THR A 146 -7.63 -9.89 -0.76
C THR A 146 -6.95 -10.91 -1.65
N GLN A 147 -5.77 -11.40 -1.27
CA GLN A 147 -5.11 -12.51 -1.94
C GLN A 147 -5.99 -13.77 -1.96
N PHE A 148 -6.52 -14.20 -0.82
CA PHE A 148 -7.36 -15.39 -0.73
C PHE A 148 -8.63 -15.27 -1.58
N LEU A 149 -9.32 -14.12 -1.49
CA LEU A 149 -10.53 -13.84 -2.26
C LEU A 149 -10.23 -13.82 -3.77
N CYS A 150 -9.22 -13.07 -4.20
CA CYS A 150 -8.96 -12.88 -5.63
C CYS A 150 -8.48 -14.17 -6.31
N GLU A 151 -7.66 -14.97 -5.64
CA GLU A 151 -7.10 -16.18 -6.22
C GLU A 151 -8.00 -17.42 -6.03
N LYS A 152 -8.46 -17.70 -4.79
CA LYS A 152 -9.16 -18.96 -4.49
C LYS A 152 -10.66 -18.88 -4.68
N VAL A 153 -11.28 -17.75 -4.36
CA VAL A 153 -12.73 -17.60 -4.41
C VAL A 153 -13.16 -17.15 -5.80
N PHE A 154 -12.59 -16.05 -6.29
CA PHE A 154 -12.99 -15.43 -7.56
C PHE A 154 -12.16 -15.90 -8.76
N LYS A 155 -11.01 -16.56 -8.54
CA LYS A 155 -10.08 -17.03 -9.60
C LYS A 155 -9.74 -15.94 -10.63
N LEU A 156 -9.58 -14.70 -10.16
CA LEU A 156 -9.32 -13.52 -11.00
C LEU A 156 -7.92 -13.54 -11.61
N TYR A 157 -6.96 -14.15 -10.92
CA TYR A 157 -5.59 -14.25 -11.41
C TYR A 157 -4.84 -15.45 -10.83
N ASP A 158 -3.81 -15.90 -11.56
CA ASP A 158 -2.75 -16.76 -11.04
C ASP A 158 -1.59 -15.89 -10.53
N ARG A 159 -1.08 -16.17 -9.33
CA ARG A 159 0.03 -15.40 -8.74
C ARG A 159 1.30 -15.51 -9.60
N GLU A 160 1.56 -16.67 -10.20
CA GLU A 160 2.75 -16.88 -11.01
C GLU A 160 2.72 -16.08 -12.31
N GLU A 161 1.54 -15.84 -12.87
CA GLU A 161 1.41 -15.02 -14.08
C GLU A 161 1.44 -13.52 -13.79
N VAL A 162 0.81 -13.10 -12.69
CA VAL A 162 0.57 -11.67 -12.43
C VAL A 162 1.65 -11.05 -11.56
N PHE A 163 2.19 -11.76 -10.58
CA PHE A 163 3.12 -11.19 -9.59
C PHE A 163 4.57 -11.66 -9.79
N LYS A 164 4.84 -12.54 -10.77
CA LYS A 164 6.22 -12.93 -11.09
C LYS A 164 6.97 -11.74 -11.69
N PHE A 165 8.08 -11.41 -11.05
CA PHE A 165 8.94 -10.31 -11.43
C PHE A 165 9.52 -10.53 -12.83
N LEU A 166 9.47 -9.49 -13.65
CA LEU A 166 9.75 -9.58 -15.09
C LEU A 166 11.16 -9.10 -15.49
N GLY A 167 12.03 -8.67 -14.57
CA GLY A 167 13.40 -8.26 -14.90
C GLY A 167 14.27 -7.86 -13.73
#